data_AF-A0A358CUJ6-F1
#
_entry.id   AF-A0A358CUJ6-F1
#
_cell.length_a   1.000
_cell.length_b   1.000
_cell.length_c   1.000
_cell.angle_alpha   90.00
_cell.angle_beta   90.00
_cell.angle_gamma   90.00
#
_symmetry.space_group_name_H-M   'P 1'
#
loop_
_entity.id
_entity.type
_entity.pdbx_description
1 polymer ?
#
loop_
_entity_poly.entity_id
_entity_poly.type
_entity_poly.pdbx_seq_one_letter_code
_entity_poly.pdbx_strand_id
1 'polypeptide(L)'
;KKARVEDALHATRAAVEEGILPGGGVALLRASSQVKPKGLSDDESVGYQIVVRASRAPVTMISTNAGQDGSIVCEKVLSGEGNYGYNAGT
;
A
#
# COMPACT_ATOMS: atom_id res chain seq x y z
N LYS A 1 -5.60 25.31 -2.40
CA LYS A 1 -6.51 25.03 -1.26
C LYS A 1 -7.84 24.42 -1.71
N LYS A 2 -8.49 24.95 -2.75
CA LYS A 2 -9.75 24.41 -3.31
C LYS A 2 -9.66 22.93 -3.73
N ALA A 3 -8.64 22.56 -4.50
CA ALA A 3 -8.43 21.16 -4.95
C ALA A 3 -8.39 20.14 -3.80
N ARG A 4 -7.70 20.44 -2.69
CA ARG A 4 -7.64 19.54 -1.52
C ARG A 4 -9.00 19.28 -0.86
N VAL A 5 -9.91 20.26 -0.94
CA VAL A 5 -11.26 20.13 -0.37
C VAL A 5 -12.12 19.24 -1.28
N GLU A 6 -11.98 19.38 -2.59
CA GLU A 6 -12.66 18.53 -3.57
C GLU A 6 -12.18 17.08 -3.47
N ASP A 7 -10.87 16.85 -3.35
CA ASP A 7 -10.30 15.50 -3.14
C ASP A 7 -10.82 14.85 -1.85
N ALA A 8 -10.87 15.61 -0.75
CA ALA A 8 -11.39 15.11 0.53
C ALA A 8 -12.89 14.78 0.47
N LEU A 9 -13.68 15.56 -0.29
CA LEU A 9 -15.10 15.29 -0.48
C LEU A 9 -15.32 13.99 -1.27
N HIS A 10 -14.56 13.78 -2.35
CA HIS A 10 -14.65 12.54 -3.12
C HIS A 10 -14.17 11.33 -2.31
N ALA A 11 -13.07 11.47 -1.57
CA ALA A 11 -12.54 10.39 -0.73
C ALA A 11 -13.52 9.97 0.39
N THR A 12 -14.20 10.93 1.04
CA THR A 12 -15.18 10.61 2.08
C THR A 12 -16.46 10.00 1.54
N ARG A 13 -16.89 10.38 0.33
CA ARG A 13 -18.01 9.71 -0.37
C ARG A 13 -17.67 8.26 -0.71
N ALA A 14 -16.52 8.02 -1.31
CA ALA A 14 -16.06 6.66 -1.62
C ALA A 14 -15.93 5.79 -0.36
N ALA A 15 -15.43 6.36 0.73
CA ALA A 15 -15.32 5.67 2.02
C ALA A 15 -16.68 5.24 2.60
N VAL A 16 -17.75 5.99 2.35
CA VAL A 16 -19.11 5.63 2.78
C VAL A 16 -19.68 4.49 1.93
N GLU A 17 -19.36 4.45 0.64
CA GLU A 17 -19.89 3.45 -0.30
C GLU A 17 -19.17 2.11 -0.22
N GLU A 18 -17.84 2.11 -0.14
CA GLU A 18 -16.99 0.90 -0.25
C GLU A 18 -16.31 0.51 1.08
N GLY A 19 -16.40 1.37 2.10
CA GLY A 19 -15.71 1.21 3.37
C GLY A 19 -14.28 1.76 3.35
N ILE A 20 -13.52 1.47 4.41
CA ILE A 20 -12.17 1.99 4.61
C ILE A 20 -11.18 0.88 4.95
N LEU A 21 -9.93 1.12 4.55
CA LEU A 21 -8.78 0.26 4.86
C LEU A 21 -7.62 1.10 5.41
N PRO A 22 -6.63 0.48 6.07
CA PRO A 22 -5.43 1.17 6.51
C PRO A 22 -4.68 1.86 5.36
N GLY A 23 -4.39 3.15 5.53
CA GLY A 23 -3.65 3.97 4.57
C GLY A 23 -2.14 3.70 4.55
N GLY A 24 -1.36 4.64 4.00
CA GLY A 24 0.11 4.57 4.03
C GLY A 24 0.73 3.43 3.21
N GLY A 25 -0.02 2.87 2.26
CA GLY A 25 0.41 1.71 1.47
C GLY A 25 0.25 0.35 2.18
N VAL A 26 -0.25 0.33 3.42
CA VAL A 26 -0.38 -0.88 4.24
C VAL A 26 -1.37 -1.88 3.65
N ALA A 27 -2.55 -1.40 3.24
CA ALA A 27 -3.60 -2.27 2.67
C ALA A 27 -3.11 -3.01 1.42
N LEU A 28 -2.47 -2.29 0.49
CA LEU A 28 -1.95 -2.86 -0.76
C LEU A 28 -0.82 -3.86 -0.50
N LEU A 29 0.12 -3.51 0.38
CA LEU A 29 1.22 -4.41 0.76
C LEU A 29 0.69 -5.74 1.33
N ARG A 30 -0.29 -5.68 2.23
CA ARG A 30 -0.88 -6.88 2.84
C ARG A 30 -1.71 -7.70 1.87
N ALA A 31 -2.48 -7.06 1.00
CA ALA A 31 -3.20 -7.78 -0.04
C ALA A 31 -2.22 -8.55 -0.93
N SER A 32 -1.13 -7.89 -1.35
CA SER A 32 -0.12 -8.52 -2.22
C SER A 32 0.62 -9.69 -1.58
N SER A 33 0.77 -9.73 -0.25
CA SER A 33 1.45 -10.84 0.45
C SER A 33 0.56 -12.08 0.63
N GLN A 34 -0.76 -11.91 0.57
CA GLN A 34 -1.72 -13.01 0.71
C GLN A 34 -2.11 -13.66 -0.62
N VAL A 35 -1.97 -12.95 -1.74
CA VAL A 35 -2.29 -13.47 -3.07
C VAL A 35 -1.26 -14.54 -3.45
N LYS A 36 -1.69 -15.80 -3.59
CA LYS A 36 -0.84 -16.94 -4.00
C LYS A 36 -1.52 -17.71 -5.15
N PRO A 37 -1.37 -17.23 -6.40
CA PRO A 37 -1.98 -17.86 -7.55
C PRO A 37 -1.33 -19.22 -7.82
N LYS A 38 -2.11 -20.16 -8.36
CA LYS A 38 -1.66 -21.49 -8.75
C LYS A 38 -1.90 -21.67 -10.25
N GLY A 39 -1.02 -22.42 -10.92
CA GLY A 39 -1.18 -22.75 -12.33
C GLY A 39 -0.88 -21.59 -13.30
N LEU A 40 -0.01 -20.67 -12.90
CA LEU A 40 0.47 -19.62 -13.80
C LEU A 40 1.47 -20.22 -14.81
N SER A 41 1.41 -19.74 -16.05
CA SER A 41 2.50 -19.87 -17.01
C SER A 41 3.72 -19.03 -16.61
N ASP A 42 4.86 -19.25 -17.25
CA ASP A 42 6.10 -18.53 -16.95
C ASP A 42 5.95 -17.01 -17.14
N ASP A 43 5.27 -16.58 -18.22
CA ASP A 43 5.03 -15.15 -18.49
C ASP A 43 4.09 -14.51 -17.46
N GLU A 44 3.04 -15.23 -17.05
CA GLU A 44 2.11 -14.76 -16.03
C GLU A 44 2.77 -14.70 -14.65
N SER A 45 3.71 -15.61 -14.37
CA SER A 45 4.51 -15.60 -13.14
C SER A 45 5.39 -14.34 -13.06
N VAL A 46 6.01 -13.95 -14.19
CA VAL A 46 6.76 -12.69 -14.29
C VAL A 46 5.83 -11.49 -14.05
N GLY A 47 4.67 -11.47 -14.70
CA GLY A 47 3.65 -10.42 -14.50
C GLY A 47 3.20 -10.30 -13.05
N TYR A 48 2.92 -11.44 -12.40
CA TYR A 48 2.57 -11.51 -10.99
C TYR A 48 3.67 -10.93 -10.10
N GLN A 49 4.94 -11.30 -10.31
CA GLN A 49 6.06 -10.76 -9.55
C GLN A 49 6.20 -9.24 -9.71
N ILE A 50 5.95 -8.71 -10.91
CA ILE A 50 5.96 -7.26 -11.16
C ILE A 50 4.89 -6.56 -10.31
N VAL A 51 3.66 -7.08 -10.27
CA VAL A 51 2.56 -6.50 -9.49
C VAL A 51 2.84 -6.57 -7.99
N VAL A 52 3.35 -7.70 -7.49
CA VAL A 52 3.75 -7.87 -6.09
C VAL A 52 4.85 -6.86 -5.72
N ARG A 53 5.85 -6.68 -6.58
CA ARG A 53 6.90 -5.68 -6.35
C ARG A 53 6.35 -4.26 -6.36
N ALA A 54 5.48 -3.92 -7.32
CA ALA A 54 4.87 -2.60 -7.44
C ALA A 54 4.02 -2.24 -6.21
N SER A 55 3.37 -3.23 -5.59
CA SER A 55 2.54 -3.07 -4.40
C SER A 55 3.31 -2.55 -3.18
N ARG A 56 4.64 -2.70 -3.16
CA ARG A 56 5.53 -2.21 -2.10
C ARG A 56 5.88 -0.73 -2.28
N ALA A 57 5.75 -0.19 -3.50
CA ALA A 57 6.19 1.17 -3.82
C ALA A 57 5.53 2.27 -2.99
N PRO A 58 4.22 2.25 -2.66
CA PRO A 58 3.59 3.36 -1.94
C PRO A 58 4.16 3.56 -0.52
N VAL A 59 4.35 2.49 0.26
CA VAL A 59 4.89 2.60 1.61
C VAL A 59 6.36 3.05 1.58
N THR A 60 7.14 2.55 0.63
CA THR A 60 8.54 2.94 0.46
C THR A 60 8.65 4.41 0.06
N MET A 61 7.85 4.87 -0.91
CA MET A 61 7.86 6.28 -1.34
C MET A 61 7.46 7.24 -0.22
N ILE A 62 6.41 6.93 0.54
CA ILE A 62 5.98 7.75 1.68
C ILE A 62 7.09 7.84 2.75
N SER A 63 7.73 6.71 3.05
CA SER A 63 8.80 6.64 4.05
C SER A 63 10.07 7.36 3.61
N THR A 64 10.45 7.21 2.34
CA THR A 64 11.59 7.92 1.75
C THR A 64 11.36 9.43 1.75
N ASN A 65 10.15 9.88 1.43
CA ASN A 65 9.80 11.31 1.52
C ASN A 65 9.86 11.86 2.95
N ALA A 66 9.73 10.99 3.96
CA ALA A 66 9.91 11.32 5.37
C ALA A 66 11.38 11.21 5.85
N GLY A 67 12.33 10.92 4.95
CA GLY A 67 13.76 10.82 5.27
C GLY A 67 14.17 9.48 5.91
N GLN A 68 13.30 8.48 5.89
CA GLN A 68 13.60 7.13 6.38
C GLN A 68 13.94 6.17 5.24
N ASP A 69 14.59 5.04 5.56
CA ASP A 69 14.79 3.97 4.60
C ASP A 69 13.47 3.23 4.36
N GLY A 70 12.86 3.48 3.20
CA GLY A 70 11.59 2.87 2.83
C GLY A 70 11.60 1.35 2.67
N SER A 71 12.77 0.72 2.52
CA SER A 71 12.89 -0.75 2.51
C SER A 71 12.75 -1.30 3.93
N ILE A 72 13.45 -0.70 4.90
CA ILE A 72 13.37 -1.07 6.32
C ILE A 72 11.94 -0.88 6.84
N VAL A 73 11.31 0.25 6.49
CA VAL A 73 9.92 0.50 6.90
C VAL A 73 8.95 -0.48 6.25
N CYS A 74 9.12 -0.80 4.96
CA CYS A 74 8.29 -1.78 4.27
C CYS A 74 8.36 -3.16 4.95
N GLU A 75 9.56 -3.65 5.27
CA GLU A 75 9.75 -4.92 5.98
C GLU A 75 9.13 -4.90 7.38
N LYS A 76 9.30 -3.79 8.11
CA LYS A 76 8.70 -3.63 9.45
C LYS A 76 7.18 -3.69 9.39
N VAL A 77 6.56 -3.01 8.43
CA VAL A 77 5.11 -3.04 8.23
C VAL A 77 4.64 -4.45 7.82
N LEU A 78 5.41 -5.15 6.98
CA LEU A 78 5.11 -6.51 6.56
C LEU A 78 5.18 -7.52 7.71
N SER A 79 6.11 -7.31 8.66
CA SER A 79 6.24 -8.14 9.87
C SER A 79 5.13 -7.91 10.90
N GLY A 80 4.40 -6.79 10.80
CA GLY A 80 3.31 -6.45 11.70
C GLY A 80 1.95 -6.94 11.20
N GLU A 81 1.02 -7.13 12.12
CA GLU A 81 -0.32 -7.66 11.82
C GLU A 81 -1.36 -6.54 11.65
N GLY A 82 -2.57 -6.91 11.20
CA GLY A 82 -3.63 -6.02 10.66
C GLY A 82 -3.66 -4.59 11.22
N ASN A 83 -3.95 -3.57 10.43
CA ASN A 83 -3.86 -2.14 10.78
C ASN A 83 -2.50 -1.58 11.28
N TYR A 84 -1.51 -2.38 11.70
CA TYR A 84 -0.16 -1.86 11.99
C TYR A 84 0.44 -1.24 10.73
N GLY A 85 1.06 -0.06 10.86
CA GLY A 85 1.57 0.74 9.75
C GLY A 85 2.65 1.73 10.20
N TYR A 86 3.14 2.52 9.25
CA TYR A 86 4.13 3.56 9.49
C TYR A 86 3.49 4.95 9.50
N ASN A 87 3.83 5.76 10.51
CA ASN A 87 3.45 7.17 10.58
C ASN A 87 4.62 8.04 10.09
N ALA A 88 4.43 8.74 8.98
CA ALA A 88 5.43 9.58 8.33
C ALA A 88 5.44 11.04 8.81
N GLY A 89 4.54 11.42 9.73
CA GLY A 89 4.35 12.80 10.20
C GLY A 89 5.09 13.17 11.49
N THR A 90 5.95 12.29 11.99
CA THR A 90 6.78 12.46 13.20
C THR A 90 8.20 12.04 12.89
#